data_AF-A0A6A9SY25-F1
#
_entry.id   AF-A0A6A9SY25-F1
#
_cell.length_a   1.000
_cell.length_b   1.000
_cell.length_c   1.000
_cell.angle_alpha   90.00
_cell.angle_beta   90.00
_cell.angle_gamma   90.00
#
_symmetry.space_group_name_H-M   'P 1'
#
loop_
_entity.id
_entity.type
_entity.pdbx_description
1 polymer ?
#
loop_
_entity_poly.entity_id
_entity_poly.type
_entity_poly.pdbx_seq_one_letter_code
_entity_poly.pdbx_strand_id
1 'polypeptide(L)'
;MTDNHQYETPSAGTLDWHEPLNRNFERIDTDVEVRDVAANRGDYAAKSGAKFLATDTGTVSIGDGGTWQELGTIGADSTTETTDGVNTALVEGNLVALSVGLSTPEVIDPSTTDTPVQDGLDLLADNGGGVVRLPPTTISETGPIRPYSNTGIVGFGPDVTKVSITGQPADGIVFARGGISRVFLDNFALNGPGGTGASGVALHHTDGDTQDLYVGRMVLWGWNNSVYRVEEGVGPFQCRHDQITIYECDAGGQDGLFEFRSWYGPANWFGTIAAYPSAEASGQNTTVFFSRGGTQTVDYLTMGGSTGVAIDQTWDSVIQFGNVHWEPTTNPTDPPAIVRLRGWGGATIGSVKQVTGTAEYAYELGYDSYNGRGPNRKRLGPYFELGAAASLTENVVNLSYPVDPAQPSFYGGSPNDVTVTHSEGSTGGLRALGTAGTGF
;
A
#
# COMPACT_ATOMS: atom_id res chain seq x y z
N MET A 1 22.09 57.08 -16.96
CA MET A 1 22.91 56.41 -15.94
C MET A 1 22.77 54.92 -16.19
N THR A 2 23.83 54.11 -16.07
CA THR A 2 23.65 52.65 -16.10
C THR A 2 23.02 52.24 -14.78
N ASP A 3 21.83 51.64 -14.81
CA ASP A 3 21.06 51.30 -13.61
C ASP A 3 21.83 50.41 -12.61
N ASN A 4 22.81 49.65 -13.11
CA ASN A 4 23.51 48.64 -12.33
C ASN A 4 24.79 49.14 -11.61
N HIS A 5 25.48 50.16 -12.14
CA HIS A 5 26.84 50.50 -11.68
C HIS A 5 27.01 51.96 -11.23
N GLN A 6 25.96 52.79 -11.21
CA GLN A 6 25.99 54.16 -10.65
C GLN A 6 27.23 54.99 -11.07
N TYR A 7 27.63 54.92 -12.34
CA TYR A 7 28.74 55.72 -12.85
C TYR A 7 28.36 57.20 -12.93
N GLU A 8 29.32 58.05 -12.60
CA GLU A 8 29.15 59.50 -12.56
C GLU A 8 29.22 60.09 -13.97
N THR A 9 28.28 60.96 -14.34
CA THR A 9 28.36 61.71 -15.60
C THR A 9 28.57 63.18 -15.25
N PRO A 10 29.74 63.78 -15.55
CA PRO A 10 29.97 65.19 -15.26
C PRO A 10 28.98 66.09 -16.01
N SER A 11 28.54 67.16 -15.35
CA SER A 11 27.66 68.16 -15.95
C SER A 11 28.38 68.96 -17.03
N ALA A 12 27.65 69.43 -18.04
CA ALA A 12 28.21 70.29 -19.07
C ALA A 12 28.85 71.55 -18.45
N GLY A 13 30.12 71.81 -18.79
CA GLY A 13 30.88 72.95 -18.28
C GLY A 13 31.74 72.69 -17.04
N THR A 14 31.76 71.47 -16.49
CA THR A 14 32.69 71.09 -15.41
C THR A 14 34.15 71.14 -15.90
N LEU A 15 34.99 71.94 -15.24
CA LEU A 15 36.41 72.08 -15.58
C LEU A 15 37.24 70.84 -15.17
N ASP A 16 36.90 70.23 -14.04
CA ASP A 16 37.54 69.03 -13.51
C ASP A 16 36.81 67.74 -13.93
N TRP A 17 36.32 67.70 -15.17
CA TRP A 17 35.57 66.57 -15.72
C TRP A 17 36.34 65.23 -15.68
N HIS A 18 37.67 65.31 -15.58
CA HIS A 18 38.57 64.16 -15.56
C HIS A 18 38.51 63.38 -14.24
N GLU A 19 38.17 64.02 -13.11
CA GLU A 19 38.06 63.34 -11.81
C GLU A 19 36.95 62.27 -11.76
N PRO A 20 35.67 62.58 -12.04
CA PRO A 20 34.60 61.57 -12.03
C PRO A 20 34.81 60.49 -13.10
N LEU A 21 35.44 60.86 -14.22
CA LEU A 21 35.74 59.94 -15.32
C LEU A 21 36.84 58.94 -14.92
N ASN A 22 37.90 59.39 -14.26
CA ASN A 22 38.97 58.52 -13.75
C ASN A 22 38.41 57.57 -12.67
N ARG A 23 37.55 58.07 -11.76
CA ARG A 23 36.87 57.21 -10.77
C ARG A 23 35.99 56.15 -11.41
N ASN A 24 35.27 56.48 -12.50
CA ASN A 24 34.50 55.50 -13.24
C ASN A 24 35.41 54.42 -13.87
N PHE A 25 36.55 54.80 -14.45
CA PHE A 25 37.48 53.84 -15.02
C PHE A 25 38.07 52.89 -13.96
N GLU A 26 38.42 53.40 -12.78
CA GLU A 26 38.88 52.56 -11.67
C GLU A 26 37.81 51.55 -11.23
N ARG A 27 36.53 51.98 -11.22
CA ARG A 27 35.40 51.11 -10.87
C ARG A 27 35.05 50.10 -11.96
N ILE A 28 35.21 50.46 -13.24
CA ILE A 28 34.96 49.54 -14.37
C ILE A 28 35.83 48.29 -14.27
N ASP A 29 37.08 48.43 -13.83
CA ASP A 29 38.00 47.29 -13.71
C ASP A 29 37.57 46.24 -12.65
N THR A 30 36.66 46.60 -11.73
CA THR A 30 36.09 45.67 -10.73
C THR A 30 34.63 45.32 -11.01
N ASP A 31 33.87 46.27 -11.55
CA ASP A 31 32.43 46.15 -11.79
C ASP A 31 32.14 45.33 -13.07
N VAL A 32 33.04 45.38 -14.05
CA VAL A 32 32.92 44.63 -15.31
C VAL A 32 33.77 43.37 -15.23
N GLU A 33 33.11 42.23 -15.31
CA GLU A 33 33.75 40.92 -15.35
C GLU A 33 34.57 40.74 -16.64
N VAL A 34 35.82 40.28 -16.48
CA VAL A 34 36.65 39.82 -17.59
C VAL A 34 36.19 38.43 -18.02
N ARG A 35 35.97 38.23 -19.32
CA ARG A 35 35.56 36.94 -19.91
C ARG A 35 36.54 36.56 -21.00
N ASP A 36 37.26 35.46 -20.79
CA ASP A 36 38.24 34.94 -21.76
C ASP A 36 38.49 33.45 -21.50
N VAL A 37 39.41 32.79 -22.21
CA VAL A 37 39.84 31.41 -21.94
C VAL A 37 40.78 31.36 -20.72
N ALA A 38 40.75 30.26 -19.96
CA ALA A 38 41.52 30.11 -18.72
C ALA A 38 43.04 30.35 -18.89
N ALA A 39 43.58 29.97 -20.05
CA ALA A 39 44.99 30.14 -20.38
C ALA A 39 45.42 31.63 -20.42
N ASN A 40 44.51 32.54 -20.77
CA ASN A 40 44.78 33.98 -20.88
C ASN A 40 44.62 34.71 -19.54
N ARG A 41 44.27 34.03 -18.44
CA ARG A 41 44.05 34.67 -17.12
C ARG A 41 45.28 35.49 -16.67
N GLY A 42 46.48 35.07 -17.06
CA GLY A 42 47.73 35.78 -16.77
C GLY A 42 47.88 37.13 -17.47
N ASP A 43 47.10 37.40 -18.52
CA ASP A 43 47.15 38.64 -19.30
C ASP A 43 46.40 39.79 -18.63
N TYR A 44 45.61 39.50 -17.59
CA TYR A 44 44.78 40.46 -16.87
C TYR A 44 45.29 40.68 -15.45
N ALA A 45 45.37 41.95 -15.04
CA ALA A 45 45.79 42.31 -13.69
C ALA A 45 44.73 41.91 -12.65
N ALA A 46 45.12 41.13 -11.64
CA ALA A 46 44.26 40.68 -10.55
C ALA A 46 44.01 41.79 -9.51
N LYS A 47 43.36 42.88 -9.93
CA LYS A 47 42.99 43.98 -9.02
C LYS A 47 42.04 43.46 -7.94
N SER A 48 42.13 44.03 -6.74
CA SER A 48 41.28 43.61 -5.62
C SER A 48 39.80 43.78 -6.00
N GLY A 49 39.04 42.69 -5.95
CA GLY A 49 37.62 42.65 -6.31
C GLY A 49 37.32 42.46 -7.80
N ALA A 50 38.31 42.45 -8.70
CA ALA A 50 38.10 42.15 -10.11
C ALA A 50 37.66 40.70 -10.30
N LYS A 51 36.80 40.43 -11.29
CA LYS A 51 36.26 39.10 -11.58
C LYS A 51 36.74 38.59 -12.93
N PHE A 52 37.13 37.33 -12.99
CA PHE A 52 37.48 36.63 -14.22
C PHE A 52 36.62 35.38 -14.36
N LEU A 53 35.96 35.23 -15.50
CA LEU A 53 35.24 34.03 -15.91
C LEU A 53 35.99 33.39 -17.08
N ALA A 54 36.54 32.20 -16.83
CA ALA A 54 37.07 31.33 -17.87
C ALA A 54 35.90 30.77 -18.69
N THR A 55 35.75 31.23 -19.93
CA THR A 55 34.64 30.86 -20.83
C THR A 55 34.71 29.44 -21.37
N ASP A 56 35.90 28.83 -21.35
CA ASP A 56 36.18 27.45 -21.79
C ASP A 56 36.02 26.43 -20.66
N THR A 57 36.39 26.77 -19.43
CA THR A 57 36.28 25.87 -18.26
C THR A 57 35.10 26.18 -17.34
N GLY A 58 34.50 27.36 -17.45
CA GLY A 58 33.48 27.88 -16.52
C GLY A 58 34.06 28.41 -15.20
N THR A 59 35.37 28.34 -14.98
CA THR A 59 36.01 28.71 -13.71
C THR A 59 35.86 30.22 -13.43
N VAL A 60 35.39 30.55 -12.24
CA VAL A 60 35.25 31.93 -11.73
C VAL A 60 36.38 32.19 -10.75
N SER A 61 37.08 33.31 -10.92
CA SER A 61 38.13 33.79 -10.01
C SER A 61 37.90 35.25 -9.60
N ILE A 62 38.39 35.62 -8.42
CA ILE A 62 38.42 37.01 -7.91
C ILE A 62 39.86 37.46 -7.66
N GLY A 63 40.19 38.68 -8.03
CA GLY A 63 41.49 39.27 -7.73
C GLY A 63 41.58 39.74 -6.28
N ASP A 64 42.72 39.50 -5.63
CA ASP A 64 42.98 39.97 -4.26
C ASP A 64 43.86 41.24 -4.19
N GLY A 65 44.28 41.77 -5.34
CA GLY A 65 45.24 42.88 -5.44
C GLY A 65 46.62 42.46 -5.96
N GLY A 66 46.85 41.16 -6.19
CA GLY A 66 48.05 40.66 -6.87
C GLY A 66 47.90 39.29 -7.51
N THR A 67 46.98 38.46 -7.03
CA THR A 67 46.73 37.11 -7.54
C THR A 67 45.25 36.83 -7.76
N TRP A 68 44.95 35.91 -8.69
CA TRP A 68 43.60 35.41 -8.94
C TRP A 68 43.30 34.24 -8.00
N GLN A 69 42.29 34.40 -7.16
CA GLN A 69 41.76 33.37 -6.26
C GLN A 69 40.56 32.70 -6.90
N GLU A 70 40.58 31.38 -7.03
CA GLU A 70 39.46 30.62 -7.60
C GLU A 70 38.28 30.57 -6.61
N LEU A 71 37.07 30.80 -7.11
CA LEU A 71 35.82 30.76 -6.33
C LEU A 71 34.96 29.53 -6.64
N GLY A 72 35.08 28.97 -7.84
CA GLY A 72 34.29 27.81 -8.28
C GLY A 72 34.15 27.76 -9.80
N THR A 73 33.25 26.92 -10.31
CA THR A 73 33.01 26.75 -11.75
C THR A 73 31.51 26.90 -12.05
N ILE A 74 31.14 27.77 -13.00
CA ILE A 74 29.78 27.94 -13.52
C ILE A 74 29.57 26.91 -14.63
N GLY A 75 28.57 26.03 -14.47
CA GLY A 75 28.25 25.01 -15.48
C GLY A 75 29.07 23.73 -15.36
N ALA A 76 29.95 23.61 -14.36
CA ALA A 76 30.14 22.30 -13.77
C ALA A 76 28.76 21.92 -13.24
N ASP A 77 28.18 20.84 -13.75
CA ASP A 77 27.20 20.10 -12.98
C ASP A 77 27.80 20.05 -11.58
N SER A 78 27.15 20.71 -10.62
CA SER A 78 27.20 20.19 -9.28
C SER A 78 26.67 18.78 -9.48
N THR A 79 27.57 17.81 -9.66
CA THR A 79 27.28 16.41 -9.48
C THR A 79 26.64 16.39 -8.13
N THR A 80 25.32 16.28 -8.18
CA THR A 80 24.45 16.39 -7.04
C THR A 80 24.62 15.01 -6.41
N GLU A 81 25.80 14.75 -5.83
CA GLU A 81 26.25 13.41 -5.42
C GLU A 81 25.27 12.78 -4.43
N THR A 82 24.45 13.60 -3.78
CA THR A 82 23.45 13.13 -2.82
C THR A 82 22.10 12.75 -3.44
N THR A 83 21.75 13.19 -4.66
CA THR A 83 20.46 12.85 -5.30
C THR A 83 20.59 11.93 -6.50
N ASP A 84 21.69 12.01 -7.26
CA ASP A 84 21.96 11.06 -8.34
C ASP A 84 22.30 9.66 -7.81
N GLY A 85 22.96 9.56 -6.64
CA GLY A 85 23.36 8.27 -6.07
C GLY A 85 22.19 7.34 -5.77
N VAL A 86 21.08 7.87 -5.21
CA VAL A 86 19.91 7.05 -4.86
C VAL A 86 19.24 6.47 -6.10
N ASN A 87 18.93 7.32 -7.10
CA ASN A 87 18.26 6.87 -8.31
C ASN A 87 19.17 5.93 -9.12
N THR A 88 20.46 6.23 -9.18
CA THR A 88 21.46 5.37 -9.84
C THR A 88 21.50 3.99 -9.17
N ALA A 89 21.65 3.94 -7.83
CA ALA A 89 21.68 2.69 -7.09
C ALA A 89 20.40 1.85 -7.29
N LEU A 90 19.23 2.49 -7.27
CA LEU A 90 17.95 1.81 -7.51
C LEU A 90 17.89 1.22 -8.93
N VAL A 91 18.28 1.99 -9.96
CA VAL A 91 18.31 1.51 -11.36
C VAL A 91 19.32 0.39 -11.56
N GLU A 92 20.43 0.40 -10.82
CA GLU A 92 21.43 -0.67 -10.81
C GLU A 92 20.95 -1.96 -10.09
N GLY A 93 19.77 -1.94 -9.47
CA GLY A 93 19.19 -3.11 -8.81
C GLY A 93 19.47 -3.20 -7.32
N ASN A 94 20.04 -2.15 -6.71
CA ASN A 94 20.30 -2.09 -5.27
C ASN A 94 19.10 -1.53 -4.51
N LEU A 95 18.94 -1.93 -3.26
CA LEU A 95 18.01 -1.29 -2.32
C LEU A 95 18.69 -0.06 -1.72
N VAL A 96 17.89 0.93 -1.32
CA VAL A 96 18.41 2.12 -0.64
C VAL A 96 17.64 2.36 0.65
N ALA A 97 18.35 2.37 1.78
CA ALA A 97 17.80 2.74 3.07
C ALA A 97 17.95 4.25 3.31
N LEU A 98 16.84 4.89 3.65
CA LEU A 98 16.75 6.33 3.91
C LEU A 98 16.27 6.56 5.35
N SER A 99 17.10 7.18 6.16
CA SER A 99 16.81 7.48 7.57
C SER A 99 17.38 8.82 7.98
N VAL A 100 16.77 9.46 8.97
CA VAL A 100 17.29 10.72 9.57
C VAL A 100 18.57 10.50 10.36
N GLY A 101 18.78 9.29 10.91
CA GLY A 101 19.99 8.95 11.65
C GLY A 101 21.22 8.72 10.76
N LEU A 102 21.03 8.53 9.45
CA LEU A 102 22.10 8.28 8.50
C LEU A 102 22.63 9.60 7.94
N SER A 103 23.96 9.75 7.85
CA SER A 103 24.59 10.93 7.24
C SER A 103 24.41 10.98 5.72
N THR A 104 24.21 9.82 5.09
CA THR A 104 23.99 9.61 3.65
C THR A 104 23.07 8.40 3.44
N PRO A 105 22.34 8.31 2.32
CA PRO A 105 21.63 7.09 1.94
C PRO A 105 22.55 5.87 1.95
N GLU A 106 22.09 4.76 2.50
CA GLU A 106 22.86 3.51 2.52
C GLU A 106 22.36 2.57 1.44
N VAL A 107 23.30 2.02 0.66
CA VAL A 107 23.02 1.15 -0.49
C VAL A 107 23.24 -0.31 -0.09
N ILE A 108 22.24 -1.15 -0.35
CA ILE A 108 22.29 -2.59 -0.05
C ILE A 108 22.23 -3.33 -1.38
N ASP A 109 23.28 -4.09 -1.69
CA ASP A 109 23.35 -4.96 -2.86
C ASP A 109 22.67 -6.30 -2.52
N PRO A 110 21.50 -6.61 -3.12
CA PRO A 110 20.77 -7.84 -2.82
C PRO A 110 21.49 -9.12 -3.27
N SER A 111 22.60 -9.03 -4.02
CA SER A 111 23.43 -10.19 -4.35
C SER A 111 24.40 -10.61 -3.24
N THR A 112 24.55 -9.78 -2.20
CA THR A 112 25.55 -9.99 -1.13
C THR A 112 24.96 -10.59 0.15
N THR A 113 23.64 -10.72 0.22
CA THR A 113 22.90 -11.16 1.40
C THR A 113 21.65 -11.92 0.96
N ASP A 114 21.22 -12.87 1.78
CA ASP A 114 19.98 -13.61 1.57
C ASP A 114 18.74 -12.85 2.09
N THR A 115 18.94 -11.76 2.84
CA THR A 115 17.88 -11.01 3.54
C THR A 115 17.90 -9.50 3.29
N PRO A 116 18.02 -9.02 2.03
CA PRO A 116 18.33 -7.61 1.74
C PRO A 116 17.29 -6.60 2.24
N VAL A 117 15.99 -6.92 2.19
CA VAL A 117 14.92 -6.06 2.70
C VAL A 117 14.97 -6.03 4.22
N GLN A 118 15.17 -7.18 4.87
CA GLN A 118 15.30 -7.22 6.33
C GLN A 118 16.55 -6.47 6.80
N ASP A 119 17.69 -6.60 6.12
CA ASP A 119 18.92 -5.88 6.43
C ASP A 119 18.70 -4.36 6.38
N GLY A 120 17.95 -3.90 5.37
CA GLY A 120 17.53 -2.51 5.26
C GLY A 120 16.65 -2.06 6.44
N LEU A 121 15.69 -2.87 6.85
CA LEU A 121 14.84 -2.56 8.00
C LEU A 121 15.61 -2.54 9.33
N ASP A 122 16.56 -3.44 9.51
CA ASP A 122 17.43 -3.48 10.70
C ASP A 122 18.28 -2.21 10.77
N LEU A 123 18.85 -1.78 9.63
CA LEU A 123 19.57 -0.51 9.55
C LEU A 123 18.67 0.69 9.90
N LEU A 124 17.43 0.73 9.41
CA LEU A 124 16.49 1.79 9.78
C LEU A 124 16.18 1.78 11.28
N ALA A 125 16.02 0.61 11.89
CA ALA A 125 15.73 0.48 13.31
C ALA A 125 16.83 1.10 14.17
N ASP A 126 18.09 0.85 13.81
CA ASP A 126 19.26 1.40 14.50
C ASP A 126 19.45 2.91 14.29
N ASN A 127 18.76 3.48 13.29
CA ASN A 127 18.91 4.89 12.89
C ASN A 127 17.63 5.73 13.08
N GLY A 128 16.66 5.24 13.86
CA GLY A 128 15.48 6.01 14.25
C GLY A 128 14.28 5.92 13.30
N GLY A 129 14.23 4.89 12.46
CA GLY A 129 13.17 4.66 11.47
C GLY A 129 13.50 5.23 10.10
N GLY A 130 12.54 5.16 9.17
CA GLY A 130 12.71 5.65 7.79
C GLY A 130 12.09 4.74 6.75
N VAL A 131 12.67 4.66 5.56
CA VAL A 131 12.14 3.90 4.43
C VAL A 131 13.22 3.13 3.70
N VAL A 132 12.94 1.87 3.37
CA VAL A 132 13.68 1.07 2.39
C VAL A 132 13.03 1.29 1.02
N ARG A 133 13.78 1.85 0.08
CA ARG A 133 13.41 1.97 -1.32
C ARG A 133 13.86 0.71 -2.06
N LEU A 134 12.92 0.05 -2.70
CA LEU A 134 13.16 -1.16 -3.48
C LEU A 134 13.47 -0.79 -4.95
N PRO A 135 14.44 -1.45 -5.61
CA PRO A 135 14.75 -1.26 -7.02
C PRO A 135 13.60 -1.69 -7.95
N PRO A 136 13.58 -1.24 -9.22
CA PRO A 136 12.60 -1.64 -10.23
C PRO A 136 12.94 -3.02 -10.84
N THR A 137 13.15 -4.01 -9.98
CA THR A 137 13.48 -5.39 -10.35
C THR A 137 12.84 -6.39 -9.37
N THR A 138 13.12 -7.67 -9.56
CA THR A 138 12.79 -8.71 -8.59
C THR A 138 13.94 -8.91 -7.61
N ILE A 139 13.63 -8.91 -6.32
CA ILE A 139 14.55 -9.14 -5.21
C ILE A 139 14.19 -10.47 -4.56
N SER A 140 15.17 -11.30 -4.26
CA SER A 140 14.99 -12.50 -3.45
C SER A 140 15.20 -12.16 -1.98
N GLU A 141 14.33 -12.70 -1.12
CA GLU A 141 14.38 -12.49 0.33
C GLU A 141 14.15 -13.83 1.03
N THR A 142 15.05 -14.23 1.92
CA THR A 142 14.86 -15.41 2.77
C THR A 142 14.00 -14.99 3.96
N GLY A 143 12.72 -15.36 3.92
CA GLY A 143 11.73 -14.83 4.85
C GLY A 143 11.81 -15.36 6.28
N PRO A 144 11.02 -14.79 7.21
CA PRO A 144 10.12 -13.65 6.98
C PRO A 144 10.77 -12.29 7.26
N ILE A 145 10.24 -11.25 6.59
CA ILE A 145 10.53 -9.84 6.83
C ILE A 145 9.79 -9.38 8.09
N ARG A 146 10.46 -8.70 9.03
CA ARG A 146 9.89 -8.28 10.32
C ARG A 146 10.05 -6.78 10.55
N PRO A 147 9.08 -5.97 10.10
CA PRO A 147 9.12 -4.51 10.23
C PRO A 147 9.33 -4.02 11.67
N TYR A 148 9.91 -2.84 11.79
CA TYR A 148 10.00 -2.07 13.03
C TYR A 148 9.02 -0.90 13.02
N SER A 149 8.72 -0.34 14.18
CA SER A 149 7.92 0.89 14.23
C SER A 149 8.60 2.03 13.47
N ASN A 150 7.82 2.90 12.82
CA ASN A 150 8.31 4.01 12.00
C ASN A 150 9.18 3.59 10.79
N THR A 151 8.94 2.40 10.23
CA THR A 151 9.65 1.94 9.03
C THR A 151 8.69 1.74 7.86
N GLY A 152 9.19 1.90 6.63
CA GLY A 152 8.43 1.61 5.43
C GLY A 152 9.23 0.90 4.35
N ILE A 153 8.50 0.23 3.46
CA ILE A 153 9.03 -0.46 2.28
C ILE A 153 8.29 0.08 1.05
N VAL A 154 9.04 0.64 0.09
CA VAL A 154 8.45 1.33 -1.07
C VAL A 154 9.09 0.93 -2.38
N GLY A 155 8.30 0.41 -3.31
CA GLY A 155 8.73 0.08 -4.67
C GLY A 155 8.30 1.09 -5.75
N PHE A 156 8.48 0.70 -7.02
CA PHE A 156 8.14 1.51 -8.21
C PHE A 156 6.77 1.18 -8.82
N GLY A 157 6.02 0.27 -8.21
CA GLY A 157 4.76 -0.27 -8.67
C GLY A 157 4.82 -1.80 -8.71
N PRO A 158 3.71 -2.49 -8.44
CA PRO A 158 3.71 -3.95 -8.28
C PRO A 158 4.09 -4.74 -9.53
N ASP A 159 3.91 -4.18 -10.73
CA ASP A 159 4.36 -4.82 -11.97
C ASP A 159 5.86 -4.66 -12.22
N VAL A 160 6.51 -3.72 -11.52
CA VAL A 160 7.89 -3.31 -11.75
C VAL A 160 8.81 -3.83 -10.63
N THR A 161 8.42 -3.62 -9.38
CA THR A 161 9.17 -4.07 -8.19
C THR A 161 8.51 -5.29 -7.59
N LYS A 162 9.29 -6.36 -7.39
CA LYS A 162 8.82 -7.61 -6.76
C LYS A 162 9.77 -8.05 -5.65
N VAL A 163 9.23 -8.43 -4.51
CA VAL A 163 9.96 -9.15 -3.45
C VAL A 163 9.49 -10.59 -3.49
N SER A 164 10.40 -11.52 -3.78
CA SER A 164 10.10 -12.96 -3.82
C SER A 164 10.64 -13.62 -2.58
N ILE A 165 9.73 -14.09 -1.73
CA ILE A 165 10.07 -14.80 -0.51
C ILE A 165 10.59 -16.18 -0.87
N THR A 166 11.70 -16.58 -0.26
CA THR A 166 12.36 -17.86 -0.46
C THR A 166 12.44 -18.62 0.87
N GLY A 167 12.68 -19.94 0.78
CA GLY A 167 12.59 -20.87 1.90
C GLY A 167 11.16 -21.34 2.10
N GLN A 168 10.84 -22.60 1.74
CA GLN A 168 9.51 -23.16 1.99
C GLN A 168 9.50 -24.07 3.23
N PRO A 169 8.46 -24.00 4.08
CA PRO A 169 7.43 -22.97 4.14
C PRO A 169 7.94 -21.69 4.84
N ALA A 170 7.60 -20.51 4.32
CA ALA A 170 7.89 -19.23 4.98
C ALA A 170 6.74 -18.23 4.81
N ASP A 171 6.56 -17.41 5.84
CA ASP A 171 5.73 -16.20 5.81
C ASP A 171 6.45 -15.08 5.03
N GLY A 172 5.67 -14.12 4.55
CA GLY A 172 6.19 -12.92 3.92
C GLY A 172 6.60 -11.87 4.96
N ILE A 173 5.68 -10.99 5.29
CA ILE A 173 5.87 -9.91 6.28
C ILE A 173 5.16 -10.29 7.57
N VAL A 174 5.91 -10.37 8.66
CA VAL A 174 5.41 -10.82 9.97
C VAL A 174 5.50 -9.69 11.00
N PHE A 175 4.36 -9.37 11.59
CA PHE A 175 4.17 -8.42 12.68
C PHE A 175 4.18 -9.17 14.02
N ALA A 176 5.37 -9.29 14.64
CA ALA A 176 5.62 -10.18 15.80
C ALA A 176 6.36 -9.55 16.99
N ARG A 177 6.45 -8.22 17.10
CA ARG A 177 7.33 -7.56 18.08
C ARG A 177 6.62 -7.07 19.35
N GLY A 178 5.56 -7.75 19.80
CA GLY A 178 4.79 -7.34 20.99
C GLY A 178 4.10 -5.97 20.86
N GLY A 179 3.91 -5.51 19.63
CA GLY A 179 3.32 -4.22 19.28
C GLY A 179 4.22 -3.37 18.39
N ILE A 180 3.74 -3.00 17.21
CA ILE A 180 4.47 -2.12 16.29
C ILE A 180 3.56 -1.03 15.76
N SER A 181 4.12 0.11 15.37
CA SER A 181 3.30 1.23 14.91
C SER A 181 3.90 2.03 13.77
N ARG A 182 3.06 2.66 12.95
CA ARG A 182 3.47 3.55 11.85
C ARG A 182 4.36 2.81 10.85
N VAL A 183 3.89 1.65 10.39
CA VAL A 183 4.52 0.89 9.32
C VAL A 183 3.84 1.22 8.00
N PHE A 184 4.63 1.38 6.93
CA PHE A 184 4.14 1.75 5.60
C PHE A 184 4.63 0.76 4.53
N LEU A 185 3.71 0.13 3.80
CA LEU A 185 4.02 -0.81 2.71
C LEU A 185 3.38 -0.31 1.41
N ASP A 186 4.16 -0.05 0.36
CA ASP A 186 3.58 0.53 -0.86
C ASP A 186 4.34 0.23 -2.16
N ASN A 187 3.58 0.07 -3.25
CA ASN A 187 4.05 0.00 -4.63
C ASN A 187 5.01 -1.16 -4.95
N PHE A 188 4.74 -2.36 -4.45
CA PHE A 188 5.47 -3.57 -4.85
C PHE A 188 4.58 -4.82 -4.81
N ALA A 189 5.02 -5.87 -5.52
CA ALA A 189 4.45 -7.20 -5.39
C ALA A 189 5.23 -8.02 -4.34
N LEU A 190 4.51 -8.75 -3.50
CA LEU A 190 5.06 -9.72 -2.56
C LEU A 190 4.70 -11.13 -3.04
N ASN A 191 5.66 -11.80 -3.65
CA ASN A 191 5.49 -13.14 -4.19
C ASN A 191 5.80 -14.15 -3.09
N GLY A 192 4.89 -15.09 -2.90
CA GLY A 192 5.09 -16.25 -2.05
C GLY A 192 6.16 -17.17 -2.63
N PRO A 193 6.63 -18.13 -1.83
CA PRO A 193 7.71 -19.02 -2.21
C PRO A 193 7.33 -20.03 -3.31
N GLY A 194 6.08 -20.00 -3.81
CA GLY A 194 5.61 -20.71 -4.99
C GLY A 194 5.23 -22.18 -4.76
N GLY A 195 5.13 -22.95 -5.85
CA GLY A 195 4.84 -24.39 -5.81
C GLY A 195 3.37 -24.74 -5.50
N THR A 196 3.10 -26.04 -5.42
CA THR A 196 1.76 -26.59 -5.11
C THR A 196 1.61 -26.99 -3.63
N GLY A 197 2.66 -26.80 -2.83
CA GLY A 197 2.67 -27.10 -1.39
C GLY A 197 2.23 -25.90 -0.56
N ALA A 198 2.04 -26.13 0.74
CA ALA A 198 1.73 -25.06 1.69
C ALA A 198 2.87 -24.03 1.73
N SER A 199 2.52 -22.75 1.60
CA SER A 199 3.43 -21.63 1.90
C SER A 199 3.33 -21.26 3.39
N GLY A 200 3.74 -20.05 3.75
CA GLY A 200 3.24 -19.35 4.94
C GLY A 200 2.12 -18.38 4.59
N VAL A 201 2.01 -17.30 5.37
CA VAL A 201 1.07 -16.18 5.18
C VAL A 201 1.80 -14.97 4.61
N ALA A 202 1.21 -14.27 3.64
CA ALA A 202 1.85 -13.10 3.03
C ALA A 202 2.04 -11.93 4.02
N LEU A 203 0.96 -11.50 4.69
CA LEU A 203 0.97 -10.50 5.77
C LEU A 203 0.42 -11.15 7.05
N HIS A 204 1.25 -11.31 8.08
CA HIS A 204 0.91 -12.12 9.25
C HIS A 204 1.08 -11.35 10.56
N HIS A 205 -0.01 -11.12 11.28
CA HIS A 205 0.02 -10.55 12.62
C HIS A 205 -0.07 -11.66 13.65
N THR A 206 1.06 -11.92 14.33
CA THR A 206 1.21 -13.06 15.25
C THR A 206 1.34 -12.64 16.71
N ASP A 207 1.78 -11.41 16.99
CA ASP A 207 1.99 -10.95 18.36
C ASP A 207 1.86 -9.44 18.51
N GLY A 208 1.18 -9.04 19.59
CA GLY A 208 0.95 -7.66 19.98
C GLY A 208 0.13 -6.83 18.99
N ASP A 209 -0.14 -5.58 19.38
CA ASP A 209 -1.02 -4.72 18.61
C ASP A 209 -0.24 -3.96 17.53
N THR A 210 -0.56 -4.23 16.25
CA THR A 210 -0.06 -3.41 15.14
C THR A 210 -0.90 -2.14 15.06
N GLN A 211 -0.33 -0.95 15.06
CA GLN A 211 -1.10 0.30 15.06
C GLN A 211 -0.69 1.21 13.90
N ASP A 212 -1.65 1.87 13.25
CA ASP A 212 -1.37 2.83 12.19
C ASP A 212 -0.50 2.21 11.07
N LEU A 213 -0.86 0.98 10.67
CA LEU A 213 -0.31 0.35 9.47
C LEU A 213 -1.01 0.95 8.25
N TYR A 214 -0.23 1.40 7.29
CA TYR A 214 -0.72 1.77 5.97
C TYR A 214 -0.17 0.81 4.92
N VAL A 215 -1.08 0.24 4.13
CA VAL A 215 -0.77 -0.55 2.94
C VAL A 215 -1.34 0.21 1.74
N GLY A 216 -0.47 0.72 0.87
CA GLY A 216 -0.86 1.44 -0.33
C GLY A 216 -1.31 0.47 -1.43
N ARG A 217 -0.56 0.42 -2.54
CA ARG A 217 -0.81 -0.54 -3.63
C ARG A 217 0.11 -1.75 -3.51
N MET A 218 -0.47 -2.92 -3.27
CA MET A 218 0.27 -4.19 -3.25
C MET A 218 -0.37 -5.24 -4.14
N VAL A 219 0.48 -6.10 -4.72
CA VAL A 219 0.08 -7.38 -5.32
C VAL A 219 0.62 -8.51 -4.44
N LEU A 220 -0.22 -9.46 -4.09
CA LEU A 220 0.16 -10.68 -3.35
C LEU A 220 -0.04 -11.87 -4.29
N TRP A 221 1.03 -12.60 -4.60
CA TRP A 221 1.00 -13.65 -5.61
C TRP A 221 1.57 -14.97 -5.08
N GLY A 222 0.87 -16.09 -5.26
CA GLY A 222 1.46 -17.41 -5.10
C GLY A 222 1.54 -17.87 -3.64
N TRP A 223 0.53 -17.51 -2.84
CA TRP A 223 0.42 -17.87 -1.43
C TRP A 223 -0.62 -18.97 -1.23
N ASN A 224 -0.20 -20.12 -0.72
CA ASN A 224 -1.01 -21.32 -0.51
C ASN A 224 -1.26 -21.55 1.00
N ASN A 225 -1.92 -20.58 1.64
CA ASN A 225 -2.43 -20.67 3.02
C ASN A 225 -3.36 -19.47 3.30
N SER A 226 -2.80 -18.27 3.43
CA SER A 226 -3.56 -17.01 3.55
C SER A 226 -2.69 -15.86 3.03
N VAL A 227 -3.31 -14.76 2.64
CA VAL A 227 -2.57 -13.55 2.24
C VAL A 227 -2.55 -12.51 3.35
N TYR A 228 -3.54 -12.52 4.23
CA TYR A 228 -3.60 -11.63 5.37
C TYR A 228 -4.15 -12.40 6.56
N ARG A 229 -3.35 -12.61 7.60
CA ARG A 229 -3.81 -13.31 8.81
C ARG A 229 -3.55 -12.48 10.05
N VAL A 230 -4.57 -12.41 10.89
CA VAL A 230 -4.48 -11.91 12.26
C VAL A 230 -4.80 -13.05 13.19
N GLU A 231 -3.81 -13.45 13.99
CA GLU A 231 -3.97 -14.55 14.93
C GLU A 231 -4.88 -14.18 16.11
N GLU A 232 -5.36 -15.22 16.79
CA GLU A 232 -6.21 -15.05 17.96
C GLU A 232 -5.47 -14.28 19.07
N GLY A 233 -6.09 -13.22 19.60
CA GLY A 233 -5.47 -12.37 20.61
C GLY A 233 -4.53 -11.30 20.08
N VAL A 234 -4.55 -11.05 18.77
CA VAL A 234 -3.77 -9.99 18.12
C VAL A 234 -4.72 -8.94 17.54
N GLY A 235 -4.50 -7.66 17.81
CA GLY A 235 -5.36 -6.59 17.30
C GLY A 235 -4.60 -5.60 16.42
N PRO A 236 -4.80 -5.55 15.11
CA PRO A 236 -4.39 -4.39 14.31
C PRO A 236 -5.33 -3.20 14.54
N PHE A 237 -4.78 -2.02 14.84
CA PHE A 237 -5.43 -0.75 15.18
C PHE A 237 -5.27 0.28 14.08
N GLN A 238 -6.40 0.86 13.67
CA GLN A 238 -6.41 2.04 12.79
C GLN A 238 -5.66 1.80 11.48
N CYS A 239 -5.68 0.55 10.98
CA CYS A 239 -4.94 0.18 9.80
C CYS A 239 -5.74 0.54 8.54
N ARG A 240 -5.03 1.00 7.51
CA ARG A 240 -5.58 1.49 6.24
C ARG A 240 -4.95 0.72 5.09
N HIS A 241 -5.77 0.21 4.19
CA HIS A 241 -5.33 -0.51 3.02
C HIS A 241 -5.99 0.12 1.79
N ASP A 242 -5.23 0.66 0.85
CA ASP A 242 -5.81 1.36 -0.30
C ASP A 242 -6.20 0.37 -1.40
N GLN A 243 -5.25 -0.44 -1.87
CA GLN A 243 -5.50 -1.44 -2.91
C GLN A 243 -4.63 -2.69 -2.73
N ILE A 244 -5.28 -3.84 -2.49
CA ILE A 244 -4.64 -5.15 -2.45
C ILE A 244 -5.18 -6.00 -3.61
N THR A 245 -4.28 -6.46 -4.47
CA THR A 245 -4.61 -7.37 -5.57
C THR A 245 -3.97 -8.73 -5.31
N ILE A 246 -4.71 -9.81 -5.55
CA ILE A 246 -4.31 -11.18 -5.22
C ILE A 246 -4.42 -12.05 -6.47
N TYR A 247 -3.36 -12.77 -6.80
CA TYR A 247 -3.30 -13.67 -7.94
C TYR A 247 -2.73 -15.02 -7.55
N GLU A 248 -3.30 -16.11 -8.08
CA GLU A 248 -2.80 -17.48 -7.90
C GLU A 248 -2.48 -17.81 -6.43
N CYS A 249 -3.32 -17.33 -5.52
CA CYS A 249 -3.27 -17.68 -4.11
C CYS A 249 -4.38 -18.68 -3.81
N ASP A 250 -4.15 -19.55 -2.85
CA ASP A 250 -5.07 -20.61 -2.46
C ASP A 250 -5.19 -20.60 -0.93
N ALA A 251 -6.40 -20.40 -0.41
CA ALA A 251 -6.61 -20.45 1.04
C ALA A 251 -6.45 -21.87 1.61
N GLY A 252 -6.52 -22.89 0.74
CA GLY A 252 -6.44 -24.29 1.11
C GLY A 252 -7.42 -24.67 2.23
N GLY A 253 -6.89 -25.23 3.30
CA GLY A 253 -7.67 -25.63 4.48
C GLY A 253 -7.87 -24.53 5.53
N GLN A 254 -7.52 -23.27 5.24
CA GLN A 254 -7.66 -22.13 6.16
C GLN A 254 -9.07 -21.52 6.07
N ASP A 255 -9.45 -20.69 7.05
CA ASP A 255 -10.80 -20.10 7.06
C ASP A 255 -11.00 -19.08 5.91
N GLY A 256 -9.93 -18.48 5.38
CA GLY A 256 -9.95 -17.62 4.19
C GLY A 256 -8.60 -17.05 3.77
N LEU A 257 -8.58 -16.31 2.65
CA LEU A 257 -7.41 -15.56 2.18
C LEU A 257 -7.09 -14.39 3.12
N PHE A 258 -8.11 -13.59 3.43
CA PHE A 258 -8.09 -12.69 4.58
C PHE A 258 -8.70 -13.43 5.75
N GLU A 259 -7.98 -13.49 6.86
CA GLU A 259 -8.33 -14.30 8.01
C GLU A 259 -8.11 -13.52 9.31
N PHE A 260 -9.18 -12.89 9.78
CA PHE A 260 -9.19 -12.22 11.07
C PHE A 260 -9.70 -13.20 12.12
N ARG A 261 -8.82 -13.76 12.95
CA ARG A 261 -9.18 -14.71 14.02
C ARG A 261 -9.32 -14.07 15.40
N SER A 262 -9.06 -12.78 15.51
CA SER A 262 -8.90 -12.10 16.79
C SER A 262 -10.19 -12.04 17.60
N TRP A 263 -10.10 -12.17 18.93
CA TRP A 263 -11.25 -11.99 19.82
C TRP A 263 -11.53 -10.53 20.18
N TYR A 264 -10.71 -9.60 19.71
CA TYR A 264 -10.96 -8.18 19.81
C TYR A 264 -10.45 -7.52 18.54
N GLY A 265 -10.83 -6.28 18.32
CA GLY A 265 -10.23 -5.58 17.21
C GLY A 265 -10.89 -4.23 16.99
N PRO A 266 -10.10 -3.17 16.96
CA PRO A 266 -10.54 -1.87 16.48
C PRO A 266 -10.75 -1.90 14.95
N ALA A 267 -11.07 -0.75 14.37
CA ALA A 267 -11.39 -0.61 12.96
C ALA A 267 -10.18 -0.75 12.02
N ASN A 268 -10.29 -1.66 11.05
CA ASN A 268 -9.46 -1.69 9.84
C ASN A 268 -10.31 -1.30 8.63
N TRP A 269 -9.69 -0.59 7.71
CA TRP A 269 -10.32 -0.16 6.47
C TRP A 269 -9.53 -0.64 5.26
N PHE A 270 -10.28 -1.10 4.26
CA PHE A 270 -9.80 -1.55 2.96
C PHE A 270 -10.57 -0.78 1.89
N GLY A 271 -9.87 -0.09 1.00
CA GLY A 271 -10.45 0.53 -0.18
C GLY A 271 -10.88 -0.55 -1.16
N THR A 272 -9.93 -1.10 -1.92
CA THR A 272 -10.20 -2.15 -2.91
C THR A 272 -9.44 -3.42 -2.62
N ILE A 273 -10.17 -4.54 -2.57
CA ILE A 273 -9.62 -5.89 -2.63
C ILE A 273 -10.03 -6.51 -3.96
N ALA A 274 -9.04 -6.94 -4.75
CA ALA A 274 -9.25 -7.66 -6.00
C ALA A 274 -8.62 -9.06 -5.90
N ALA A 275 -9.43 -10.10 -5.77
CA ALA A 275 -8.95 -11.45 -5.47
C ALA A 275 -9.26 -12.46 -6.59
N TYR A 276 -8.21 -13.02 -7.19
CA TYR A 276 -8.33 -14.07 -8.20
C TYR A 276 -7.60 -15.33 -7.71
N PRO A 277 -8.17 -16.03 -6.70
CA PRO A 277 -7.59 -17.25 -6.19
C PRO A 277 -7.57 -18.37 -7.22
N SER A 278 -6.69 -19.33 -6.98
CA SER A 278 -6.59 -20.59 -7.70
C SER A 278 -6.90 -21.74 -6.76
N ALA A 279 -7.41 -22.84 -7.32
CA ALA A 279 -7.64 -24.10 -6.60
C ALA A 279 -6.55 -25.14 -6.94
N GLU A 280 -5.47 -24.75 -7.60
CA GLU A 280 -4.45 -25.69 -8.07
C GLU A 280 -3.71 -26.41 -6.94
N ALA A 281 -3.52 -25.76 -5.78
CA ALA A 281 -2.79 -26.35 -4.67
C ALA A 281 -3.68 -27.25 -3.80
N SER A 282 -4.89 -26.80 -3.47
CA SER A 282 -5.80 -27.48 -2.54
C SER A 282 -6.89 -28.31 -3.21
N GLY A 283 -7.22 -28.01 -4.47
CA GLY A 283 -8.39 -28.53 -5.15
C GLY A 283 -9.72 -28.02 -4.59
N GLN A 284 -9.71 -27.00 -3.72
CA GLN A 284 -10.89 -26.48 -3.05
C GLN A 284 -11.22 -25.05 -3.50
N ASN A 285 -12.49 -24.69 -3.34
CA ASN A 285 -12.90 -23.30 -3.39
C ASN A 285 -12.18 -22.49 -2.30
N THR A 286 -11.83 -21.26 -2.63
CA THR A 286 -11.28 -20.31 -1.66
C THR A 286 -12.38 -19.44 -1.05
N THR A 287 -12.41 -19.32 0.28
CA THR A 287 -13.11 -18.23 0.97
C THR A 287 -12.24 -16.97 0.91
N VAL A 288 -12.77 -15.86 0.38
CA VAL A 288 -11.96 -14.65 0.20
C VAL A 288 -11.75 -13.90 1.51
N PHE A 289 -12.83 -13.59 2.23
CA PHE A 289 -12.75 -12.80 3.45
C PHE A 289 -13.43 -13.49 4.62
N PHE A 290 -12.63 -13.97 5.58
CA PHE A 290 -13.10 -14.52 6.84
C PHE A 290 -12.85 -13.54 7.99
N SER A 291 -13.85 -13.34 8.83
CA SER A 291 -13.72 -12.49 10.01
C SER A 291 -14.43 -13.05 11.25
N ARG A 292 -13.65 -13.23 12.31
CA ARG A 292 -14.03 -13.54 13.68
C ARG A 292 -13.46 -12.41 14.52
N GLY A 293 -14.35 -11.61 15.11
CA GLY A 293 -14.02 -10.40 15.86
C GLY A 293 -13.53 -9.21 15.02
N GLY A 294 -13.22 -8.12 15.72
CA GLY A 294 -12.77 -6.86 15.13
C GLY A 294 -13.83 -6.07 14.36
N THR A 295 -13.42 -4.91 13.81
CA THR A 295 -14.27 -4.11 12.92
C THR A 295 -13.60 -3.96 11.55
N GLN A 296 -14.22 -4.49 10.49
CA GLN A 296 -13.65 -4.46 9.15
C GLN A 296 -14.56 -3.69 8.19
N THR A 297 -14.00 -2.71 7.48
CA THR A 297 -14.70 -1.99 6.40
C THR A 297 -13.98 -2.22 5.09
N VAL A 298 -14.71 -2.67 4.07
CA VAL A 298 -14.20 -2.87 2.71
C VAL A 298 -15.08 -2.11 1.74
N ASP A 299 -14.56 -1.15 0.99
CA ASP A 299 -15.38 -0.37 0.05
C ASP A 299 -15.76 -1.22 -1.17
N TYR A 300 -14.77 -1.91 -1.76
CA TYR A 300 -14.96 -2.78 -2.92
C TYR A 300 -14.24 -4.12 -2.74
N LEU A 301 -15.01 -5.20 -2.83
CA LEU A 301 -14.50 -6.56 -2.92
C LEU A 301 -14.86 -7.13 -4.29
N THR A 302 -13.87 -7.31 -5.17
CA THR A 302 -14.05 -7.95 -6.47
C THR A 302 -13.28 -9.26 -6.50
N MET A 303 -13.89 -10.31 -7.04
CA MET A 303 -13.27 -11.63 -6.99
C MET A 303 -13.68 -12.54 -8.14
N GLY A 304 -12.73 -13.36 -8.59
CA GLY A 304 -12.95 -14.37 -9.62
C GLY A 304 -12.20 -15.66 -9.32
N GLY A 305 -11.70 -16.33 -10.37
CA GLY A 305 -10.92 -17.56 -10.23
C GLY A 305 -11.72 -18.67 -9.55
N SER A 306 -11.14 -19.28 -8.50
CA SER A 306 -11.76 -20.34 -7.69
C SER A 306 -12.50 -19.89 -6.43
N THR A 307 -13.03 -18.67 -6.45
CA THR A 307 -13.73 -18.13 -5.28
C THR A 307 -15.04 -18.89 -5.00
N GLY A 308 -15.13 -19.49 -3.82
CA GLY A 308 -16.39 -19.99 -3.24
C GLY A 308 -17.11 -18.89 -2.48
N VAL A 309 -16.94 -18.88 -1.15
CA VAL A 309 -17.57 -17.89 -0.28
C VAL A 309 -16.80 -16.56 -0.37
N ALA A 310 -17.49 -15.47 -0.71
CA ALA A 310 -16.88 -14.14 -0.73
C ALA A 310 -16.56 -13.66 0.69
N ILE A 311 -17.54 -13.76 1.60
CA ILE A 311 -17.47 -13.25 2.96
C ILE A 311 -18.03 -14.30 3.91
N ASP A 312 -17.26 -14.69 4.92
CA ASP A 312 -17.74 -15.51 6.04
C ASP A 312 -17.46 -14.80 7.37
N GLN A 313 -18.54 -14.34 8.00
CA GLN A 313 -18.51 -13.64 9.27
C GLN A 313 -18.95 -14.58 10.39
N THR A 314 -18.21 -14.59 11.49
CA THR A 314 -18.55 -15.31 12.72
C THR A 314 -18.42 -14.43 13.95
N TRP A 315 -18.86 -14.98 15.08
CA TRP A 315 -18.69 -14.44 16.42
C TRP A 315 -19.29 -13.02 16.61
N ASP A 316 -18.51 -12.05 17.06
CA ASP A 316 -18.95 -10.67 17.28
C ASP A 316 -18.37 -9.67 16.27
N SER A 317 -17.72 -10.15 15.20
CA SER A 317 -17.10 -9.31 14.19
C SER A 317 -18.09 -8.29 13.63
N VAL A 318 -17.69 -7.03 13.53
CA VAL A 318 -18.49 -5.98 12.91
C VAL A 318 -17.96 -5.74 11.51
N ILE A 319 -18.76 -6.00 10.47
CA ILE A 319 -18.30 -5.85 9.09
C ILE A 319 -19.17 -4.90 8.27
N GLN A 320 -18.52 -4.17 7.38
CA GLN A 320 -19.17 -3.37 6.35
C GLN A 320 -18.49 -3.62 5.01
N PHE A 321 -19.26 -4.08 4.03
CA PHE A 321 -18.81 -4.24 2.66
C PHE A 321 -19.66 -3.35 1.75
N GLY A 322 -19.04 -2.43 1.02
CA GLY A 322 -19.75 -1.52 0.13
C GLY A 322 -20.33 -2.27 -1.08
N ASN A 323 -19.48 -2.89 -1.88
CA ASN A 323 -19.89 -3.68 -3.03
C ASN A 323 -19.12 -5.01 -3.10
N VAL A 324 -19.86 -6.09 -3.32
CA VAL A 324 -19.33 -7.44 -3.51
C VAL A 324 -19.58 -7.84 -4.96
N HIS A 325 -18.51 -7.97 -5.74
CA HIS A 325 -18.56 -8.40 -7.14
C HIS A 325 -17.97 -9.81 -7.26
N TRP A 326 -18.86 -10.78 -7.49
CA TRP A 326 -18.53 -12.21 -7.47
C TRP A 326 -18.65 -12.79 -8.89
N GLU A 327 -17.52 -13.21 -9.43
CA GLU A 327 -17.38 -13.67 -10.81
C GLU A 327 -16.40 -14.85 -10.93
N PRO A 328 -16.60 -15.95 -10.18
CA PRO A 328 -15.72 -17.10 -10.30
C PRO A 328 -15.77 -17.68 -11.72
N THR A 329 -14.60 -18.12 -12.19
CA THR A 329 -14.41 -18.72 -13.51
C THR A 329 -14.13 -20.21 -13.43
N THR A 330 -13.68 -20.69 -12.26
CA THR A 330 -13.27 -22.08 -12.04
C THR A 330 -13.55 -22.50 -10.60
N ASN A 331 -14.81 -22.81 -10.28
CA ASN A 331 -15.19 -23.31 -8.94
C ASN A 331 -15.16 -24.84 -8.88
N PRO A 332 -14.33 -25.44 -8.01
CA PRO A 332 -14.44 -26.85 -7.66
C PRO A 332 -15.82 -27.30 -7.19
N THR A 333 -16.54 -26.47 -6.42
CA THR A 333 -17.88 -26.76 -5.91
C THR A 333 -18.77 -25.52 -5.90
N ASP A 334 -20.10 -25.69 -5.84
CA ASP A 334 -21.01 -24.57 -5.63
C ASP A 334 -21.04 -24.22 -4.13
N PRO A 335 -20.77 -22.96 -3.73
CA PRO A 335 -20.84 -22.58 -2.32
C PRO A 335 -22.29 -22.49 -1.83
N PRO A 336 -22.54 -22.76 -0.53
CA PRO A 336 -23.89 -22.69 0.06
C PRO A 336 -24.42 -21.25 0.12
N ALA A 337 -23.55 -20.25 0.14
CA ALA A 337 -23.91 -18.88 -0.16
C ALA A 337 -22.69 -18.06 -0.58
N ILE A 338 -22.90 -16.99 -1.35
CA ILE A 338 -21.85 -16.02 -1.67
C ILE A 338 -21.40 -15.29 -0.40
N VAL A 339 -22.34 -14.85 0.43
CA VAL A 339 -22.07 -14.13 1.69
C VAL A 339 -22.71 -14.86 2.87
N ARG A 340 -21.91 -15.27 3.83
CA ARG A 340 -22.33 -15.99 5.04
C ARG A 340 -22.16 -15.11 6.27
N LEU A 341 -23.28 -14.78 6.91
CA LEU A 341 -23.33 -13.88 8.06
C LEU A 341 -23.84 -14.63 9.28
N ARG A 342 -22.89 -15.20 10.01
CA ARG A 342 -23.16 -16.00 11.21
C ARG A 342 -22.82 -15.19 12.47
N GLY A 343 -23.31 -15.65 13.59
CA GLY A 343 -23.00 -15.06 14.90
C GLY A 343 -23.59 -13.66 15.12
N TRP A 344 -23.26 -13.10 16.27
CA TRP A 344 -23.90 -11.93 16.87
C TRP A 344 -23.46 -10.57 16.29
N GLY A 345 -22.27 -10.51 15.71
CA GLY A 345 -21.67 -9.26 15.24
C GLY A 345 -22.49 -8.56 14.14
N GLY A 346 -22.50 -7.23 14.12
CA GLY A 346 -23.26 -6.48 13.12
C GLY A 346 -22.67 -6.62 11.72
N ALA A 347 -23.51 -6.58 10.68
CA ALA A 347 -23.05 -6.60 9.29
C ALA A 347 -23.83 -5.65 8.41
N THR A 348 -23.16 -4.99 7.48
CA THR A 348 -23.81 -4.25 6.38
C THR A 348 -23.16 -4.65 5.07
N ILE A 349 -23.95 -5.22 4.16
CA ILE A 349 -23.53 -5.50 2.78
C ILE A 349 -24.30 -4.56 1.87
N GLY A 350 -23.60 -3.65 1.19
CA GLY A 350 -24.23 -2.62 0.36
C GLY A 350 -24.85 -3.19 -0.91
N SER A 351 -24.14 -4.09 -1.61
CA SER A 351 -24.70 -4.87 -2.72
C SER A 351 -23.90 -6.15 -2.98
N VAL A 352 -24.57 -7.14 -3.59
CA VAL A 352 -23.92 -8.32 -4.19
C VAL A 352 -24.26 -8.35 -5.68
N LYS A 353 -23.24 -8.41 -6.53
CA LYS A 353 -23.35 -8.54 -7.98
C LYS A 353 -22.71 -9.86 -8.39
N GLN A 354 -23.51 -10.74 -8.99
CA GLN A 354 -23.07 -12.01 -9.56
C GLN A 354 -23.01 -11.91 -11.08
N VAL A 355 -21.85 -12.23 -11.65
CA VAL A 355 -21.63 -12.19 -13.11
C VAL A 355 -21.48 -13.58 -13.71
N THR A 356 -20.85 -14.50 -13.00
CA THR A 356 -20.68 -15.91 -13.39
C THR A 356 -20.79 -16.80 -12.16
N GLY A 357 -20.71 -18.12 -12.37
CA GLY A 357 -20.72 -19.11 -11.31
C GLY A 357 -22.11 -19.42 -10.79
N THR A 358 -22.17 -20.51 -10.03
CA THR A 358 -23.39 -20.99 -9.36
C THR A 358 -23.16 -20.98 -7.85
N ALA A 359 -24.15 -20.54 -7.09
CA ALA A 359 -24.20 -20.66 -5.64
C ALA A 359 -25.60 -21.09 -5.23
N GLU A 360 -25.78 -21.63 -4.03
CA GLU A 360 -27.15 -21.94 -3.58
C GLU A 360 -27.93 -20.65 -3.29
N TYR A 361 -27.34 -19.75 -2.50
CA TYR A 361 -27.94 -18.48 -2.10
C TYR A 361 -26.96 -17.31 -2.30
N ALA A 362 -27.47 -16.08 -2.37
CA ALA A 362 -26.59 -14.90 -2.29
C ALA A 362 -26.17 -14.62 -0.83
N TYR A 363 -27.11 -14.75 0.10
CA TYR A 363 -26.90 -14.49 1.52
C TYR A 363 -27.33 -15.69 2.37
N GLU A 364 -26.54 -16.02 3.39
CA GLU A 364 -26.93 -16.89 4.50
C GLU A 364 -26.90 -16.11 5.82
N LEU A 365 -28.00 -16.15 6.57
CA LEU A 365 -28.06 -15.76 7.98
C LEU A 365 -28.08 -17.05 8.82
N GLY A 366 -26.99 -17.36 9.50
CA GLY A 366 -26.82 -18.68 10.11
C GLY A 366 -26.30 -18.70 11.54
N TYR A 367 -26.33 -19.91 12.11
CA TYR A 367 -25.78 -20.21 13.42
C TYR A 367 -24.26 -20.19 13.41
N ASP A 368 -23.67 -19.58 14.43
CA ASP A 368 -22.24 -19.68 14.66
C ASP A 368 -21.95 -20.73 15.75
N SER A 369 -21.32 -21.84 15.34
CA SER A 369 -20.91 -22.90 16.24
C SER A 369 -19.78 -22.49 17.19
N TYR A 370 -19.02 -21.44 16.88
CA TYR A 370 -17.90 -20.99 17.71
C TYR A 370 -18.37 -20.42 19.06
N ASN A 371 -19.45 -19.64 19.09
CA ASN A 371 -20.03 -19.11 20.34
C ASN A 371 -21.46 -19.56 20.63
N GLY A 372 -22.01 -20.41 19.78
CA GLY A 372 -23.36 -20.93 19.90
C GLY A 372 -24.46 -19.86 19.77
N ARG A 373 -24.25 -18.82 18.96
CA ARG A 373 -25.23 -17.73 18.76
C ARG A 373 -25.79 -17.68 17.35
N GLY A 374 -27.05 -17.22 17.28
CA GLY A 374 -27.72 -16.90 16.03
C GLY A 374 -27.29 -15.56 15.42
N PRO A 375 -27.72 -15.28 14.18
CA PRO A 375 -27.36 -14.10 13.42
C PRO A 375 -28.19 -12.88 13.84
N ASN A 376 -27.54 -11.75 14.18
CA ASN A 376 -28.25 -10.53 14.59
C ASN A 376 -27.72 -9.26 13.90
N ARG A 377 -28.55 -8.21 13.84
CA ARG A 377 -28.19 -6.87 13.32
C ARG A 377 -27.52 -6.89 11.93
N LYS A 378 -28.01 -7.72 11.02
CA LYS A 378 -27.50 -7.77 9.64
C LYS A 378 -28.33 -6.86 8.73
N ARG A 379 -27.67 -6.15 7.82
CA ARG A 379 -28.29 -5.34 6.77
C ARG A 379 -27.84 -5.86 5.42
N LEU A 380 -28.78 -6.45 4.69
CA LEU A 380 -28.54 -7.10 3.41
C LEU A 380 -29.02 -6.19 2.28
N GLY A 381 -28.08 -5.76 1.45
CA GLY A 381 -28.33 -4.96 0.25
C GLY A 381 -28.93 -5.77 -0.90
N PRO A 382 -29.26 -5.09 -2.01
CA PRO A 382 -29.76 -5.75 -3.22
C PRO A 382 -28.76 -6.78 -3.77
N TYR A 383 -29.33 -7.80 -4.42
CA TYR A 383 -28.63 -8.78 -5.22
C TYR A 383 -28.91 -8.52 -6.70
N PHE A 384 -27.86 -8.58 -7.53
CA PHE A 384 -27.94 -8.38 -8.97
C PHE A 384 -27.34 -9.58 -9.71
N GLU A 385 -28.18 -10.30 -10.45
CA GLU A 385 -27.78 -11.32 -11.42
C GLU A 385 -27.61 -10.64 -12.79
N LEU A 386 -26.39 -10.64 -13.36
CA LEU A 386 -26.11 -9.86 -14.58
C LEU A 386 -25.56 -10.66 -15.76
N GLY A 387 -25.03 -11.87 -15.56
CA GLY A 387 -24.47 -12.68 -16.64
C GLY A 387 -25.30 -13.93 -16.93
N ALA A 388 -25.32 -14.39 -18.18
CA ALA A 388 -26.06 -15.59 -18.58
C ALA A 388 -25.56 -16.90 -17.93
N ALA A 389 -24.37 -16.85 -17.33
CA ALA A 389 -23.76 -17.96 -16.58
C ALA A 389 -23.79 -17.74 -15.05
N ALA A 390 -24.47 -16.68 -14.58
CA ALA A 390 -24.79 -16.49 -13.17
C ALA A 390 -26.05 -17.30 -12.83
N SER A 391 -26.05 -18.00 -11.70
CA SER A 391 -27.24 -18.69 -11.20
C SER A 391 -27.21 -18.78 -9.68
N LEU A 392 -28.38 -18.61 -9.07
CA LEU A 392 -28.68 -19.18 -7.76
C LEU A 392 -29.50 -20.47 -7.97
N THR A 393 -29.20 -21.53 -7.22
CA THR A 393 -30.02 -22.76 -7.29
C THR A 393 -31.25 -22.68 -6.40
N GLU A 394 -31.23 -21.78 -5.42
CA GLU A 394 -32.32 -21.49 -4.50
C GLU A 394 -32.68 -19.99 -4.55
N ASN A 395 -33.33 -19.48 -3.50
CA ASN A 395 -33.68 -18.06 -3.39
C ASN A 395 -32.46 -17.17 -3.05
N VAL A 396 -32.66 -15.85 -2.95
CA VAL A 396 -31.59 -14.89 -2.65
C VAL A 396 -31.06 -15.04 -1.22
N VAL A 397 -31.94 -15.27 -0.25
CA VAL A 397 -31.60 -15.29 1.18
C VAL A 397 -31.99 -16.62 1.81
N ASN A 398 -31.02 -17.29 2.43
CA ASN A 398 -31.26 -18.40 3.35
C ASN A 398 -31.26 -17.89 4.81
N LEU A 399 -32.38 -18.07 5.50
CA LEU A 399 -32.45 -17.98 6.95
C LEU A 399 -32.24 -19.38 7.54
N SER A 400 -30.99 -19.72 7.82
CA SER A 400 -30.58 -21.03 8.37
C SER A 400 -30.55 -21.07 9.90
N TYR A 401 -30.82 -19.93 10.57
CA TYR A 401 -31.09 -19.87 12.01
C TYR A 401 -31.91 -18.60 12.36
N PRO A 402 -32.83 -18.63 13.35
CA PRO A 402 -33.65 -17.47 13.68
C PRO A 402 -32.82 -16.26 14.14
N VAL A 403 -33.19 -15.09 13.63
CA VAL A 403 -32.65 -13.80 14.09
C VAL A 403 -33.29 -13.42 15.44
N ASP A 404 -32.55 -12.81 16.36
CA ASP A 404 -33.12 -12.28 17.61
C ASP A 404 -34.14 -11.17 17.31
N PRO A 405 -35.42 -11.32 17.71
CA PRO A 405 -36.44 -10.28 17.54
C PRO A 405 -36.10 -8.93 18.21
N ALA A 406 -35.29 -8.93 19.27
CA ALA A 406 -34.82 -7.71 19.93
C ALA A 406 -33.70 -7.00 19.16
N GLN A 407 -33.10 -7.66 18.17
CA GLN A 407 -31.95 -7.18 17.40
C GLN A 407 -32.14 -7.50 15.91
N PRO A 408 -33.18 -6.91 15.30
CA PRO A 408 -33.64 -7.32 13.99
C PRO A 408 -32.57 -7.16 12.91
N SER A 409 -32.67 -8.02 11.91
CA SER A 409 -31.93 -7.96 10.66
C SER A 409 -32.86 -7.51 9.54
N PHE A 410 -32.33 -6.79 8.55
CA PHE A 410 -33.09 -6.20 7.47
C PHE A 410 -32.57 -6.64 6.12
N TYR A 411 -33.48 -6.97 5.22
CA TYR A 411 -33.20 -7.29 3.83
C TYR A 411 -33.97 -6.35 2.91
N GLY A 412 -33.29 -5.74 1.95
CA GLY A 412 -33.89 -4.77 1.03
C GLY A 412 -34.87 -5.37 0.00
N GLY A 413 -34.86 -6.69 -0.23
CA GLY A 413 -35.68 -7.35 -1.23
C GLY A 413 -37.03 -7.87 -0.71
N SER A 414 -37.68 -8.70 -1.54
CA SER A 414 -39.01 -9.24 -1.29
C SER A 414 -38.97 -10.35 -0.22
N PRO A 415 -40.02 -10.50 0.61
CA PRO A 415 -40.16 -11.68 1.47
C PRO A 415 -40.14 -13.01 0.70
N ASN A 416 -40.53 -13.01 -0.58
CA ASN A 416 -40.48 -14.21 -1.42
C ASN A 416 -39.06 -14.65 -1.77
N ASP A 417 -38.07 -13.76 -1.61
CA ASP A 417 -36.66 -14.08 -1.87
C ASP A 417 -36.01 -14.77 -0.65
N VAL A 418 -36.78 -15.07 0.39
CA VAL A 418 -36.29 -15.66 1.65
C VAL A 418 -36.76 -17.11 1.77
N THR A 419 -35.79 -18.03 1.84
CA THR A 419 -36.02 -19.41 2.27
C THR A 419 -35.70 -19.56 3.75
N VAL A 420 -36.55 -20.24 4.50
CA VAL A 420 -36.32 -20.61 5.90
C VAL A 420 -35.98 -22.09 5.97
N THR A 421 -34.74 -22.42 6.32
CA THR A 421 -34.26 -23.81 6.32
C THR A 421 -34.09 -24.41 7.71
N HIS A 422 -34.15 -23.59 8.77
CA HIS A 422 -34.10 -24.08 10.14
C HIS A 422 -35.41 -24.69 10.61
N SER A 423 -35.32 -25.61 11.58
CA SER A 423 -36.48 -26.21 12.25
C SER A 423 -37.01 -25.40 13.43
N GLU A 424 -36.38 -24.27 13.77
CA GLU A 424 -36.87 -23.41 14.86
C GLU A 424 -38.25 -22.82 14.51
N GLY A 425 -39.21 -22.90 15.44
CA GLY A 425 -40.63 -22.61 15.18
C GLY A 425 -40.98 -21.15 14.86
N SER A 426 -39.99 -20.25 14.69
CA SER A 426 -40.18 -18.86 14.29
C SER A 426 -39.01 -18.37 13.44
N THR A 427 -39.27 -17.52 12.44
CA THR A 427 -38.23 -16.84 11.64
C THR A 427 -37.52 -15.70 12.40
N GLY A 428 -37.99 -15.39 13.62
CA GLY A 428 -37.39 -14.41 14.49
C GLY A 428 -37.47 -12.95 13.98
N GLY A 429 -36.37 -12.23 14.14
CA GLY A 429 -36.22 -10.79 13.90
C GLY A 429 -35.89 -10.37 12.47
N LEU A 430 -35.90 -11.26 11.47
CA LEU A 430 -35.64 -10.87 10.08
C LEU A 430 -36.82 -10.08 9.51
N ARG A 431 -36.55 -8.98 8.80
CA ARG A 431 -37.54 -8.13 8.12
C ARG A 431 -37.12 -7.88 6.67
N ALA A 432 -37.90 -8.41 5.72
CA ALA A 432 -37.78 -8.06 4.31
C ALA A 432 -38.60 -6.79 4.02
N LEU A 433 -37.98 -5.81 3.35
CA LEU A 433 -38.53 -4.46 3.17
C LEU A 433 -39.11 -4.22 1.76
N GLY A 434 -38.88 -5.13 0.81
CA GLY A 434 -39.23 -4.99 -0.60
C GLY A 434 -40.70 -5.24 -0.96
N THR A 435 -41.61 -5.36 0.02
CA THR A 435 -43.05 -5.34 -0.28
C THR A 435 -43.47 -3.92 -0.65
N ALA A 436 -44.22 -3.78 -1.74
CA ALA A 436 -44.81 -2.50 -2.11
C ALA A 436 -45.57 -1.90 -0.93
N GLY A 437 -45.26 -0.65 -0.58
CA GLY A 437 -46.19 0.17 0.18
C GLY A 437 -47.48 0.23 -0.63
N THR A 438 -48.58 -0.30 -0.09
CA THR A 438 -49.89 0.19 -0.50
C THR A 438 -50.01 1.59 0.09
N GLY A 439 -49.38 2.55 -0.59
CA GLY A 439 -49.48 3.95 -0.22
C GLY A 439 -50.95 4.33 -0.17
N PHE A 440 -51.41 4.75 1.00
CA PHE A 440 -52.59 5.58 1.14
C PHE A 440 -52.14 7.00 1.42
#